data_AF-A0A1E5D4K0-F1
#
_entry.id   AF-A0A1E5D4K0-F1
#
_cell.length_a   1.000
_cell.length_b   1.000
_cell.length_c   1.000
_cell.angle_alpha   90.00
_cell.angle_beta   90.00
_cell.angle_gamma   90.00
#
_symmetry.space_group_name_H-M   'P 1'
#
loop_
_entity.id
_entity.type
_entity.pdbx_description
1 polymer ?
#
loop_
_entity_poly.entity_id
_entity_poly.type
_entity_poly.pdbx_seq_one_letter_code
_entity_poly.pdbx_strand_id
1 'polypeptide(L)'
;MNYVVEIIKAVAWPLSIVWLGYLFRTEVRGLFGRVSTLKYKDMEASFEKQLTKVENEAKGINEAKTKPLIADLPKAEQLLRIAEVSPRAAIVEAWTMIEVAAAERAVKSGVQFPRTNPKMIVNYLAHCDEFSDSNIEVIEQLRKLRNRAVHMPDFVITQDEAERYMNLAVRSAAVISEDVS
;
A
#
# COMPACT_ATOMS: atom_id res chain seq x y z
N MET A 1 21.90 35.98 -53.83
CA MET A 1 21.60 34.53 -53.96
C MET A 1 22.02 33.71 -52.74
N ASN A 2 23.24 33.89 -52.21
CA ASN A 2 23.80 32.99 -51.17
C ASN A 2 23.14 33.07 -49.77
N TYR A 3 22.77 34.27 -49.31
CA TYR A 3 22.17 34.44 -47.97
C TYR A 3 20.82 33.72 -47.80
N VAL A 4 20.02 33.63 -48.85
CA VAL A 4 18.73 32.92 -48.83
C VAL A 4 18.94 31.42 -48.62
N VAL A 5 20.01 30.86 -49.21
CA VAL A 5 20.35 29.43 -49.07
C VAL A 5 20.82 29.11 -47.65
N GLU A 6 21.58 29.99 -47.01
CA GLU A 6 22.03 29.80 -45.62
C GLU A 6 20.86 29.86 -44.61
N ILE A 7 19.92 30.79 -44.81
CA ILE A 7 18.72 30.91 -43.96
C ILE A 7 17.84 29.66 -44.12
N ILE A 8 17.64 29.17 -45.36
CA ILE A 8 16.86 27.95 -45.61
C ILE A 8 17.52 26.74 -44.92
N LYS A 9 18.85 26.61 -44.98
CA LYS A 9 19.56 25.51 -44.28
C LYS A 9 19.43 25.61 -42.76
N ALA A 10 19.47 26.82 -42.20
CA ALA A 10 19.31 27.05 -40.76
C ALA A 10 17.87 26.80 -40.26
N VAL A 11 16.85 27.02 -41.11
CA VAL A 11 15.43 26.84 -40.75
C VAL A 11 14.89 25.46 -41.17
N ALA A 12 15.59 24.74 -42.05
CA ALA A 12 15.19 23.39 -42.44
C ALA A 12 15.19 22.42 -41.25
N TRP A 13 16.19 22.48 -40.37
CA TRP A 13 16.32 21.54 -39.26
C TRP A 13 15.26 21.72 -38.14
N PRO A 14 14.95 22.93 -37.63
CA PRO A 14 13.92 23.10 -36.61
C PRO A 14 12.55 22.79 -37.18
N LEU A 15 12.29 23.20 -38.43
CA LEU A 15 11.02 22.95 -39.11
C LEU A 15 10.80 21.45 -39.31
N SER A 16 11.87 20.71 -39.68
CA SER A 16 11.81 19.25 -39.80
C SER A 16 11.51 18.57 -38.46
N ILE A 17 12.12 19.02 -37.35
CA ILE A 17 11.85 18.48 -36.00
C ILE A 17 10.41 18.76 -35.57
N VAL A 18 9.92 19.97 -35.77
CA VAL A 18 8.53 20.35 -35.43
C VAL A 18 7.54 19.55 -36.29
N TRP A 19 7.83 19.38 -37.58
CA TRP A 19 7.01 18.59 -38.49
C TRP A 19 6.97 17.11 -38.11
N LEU A 20 8.12 16.51 -37.79
CA LEU A 20 8.23 15.17 -37.24
C LEU A 20 7.43 15.04 -35.93
N GLY A 21 7.62 15.97 -34.99
CA GLY A 21 6.86 15.99 -33.74
C GLY A 21 5.35 16.08 -33.96
N TYR A 22 4.91 16.86 -34.95
CA TYR A 22 3.49 16.98 -35.30
C TYR A 22 2.92 15.71 -35.95
N LEU A 23 3.66 15.08 -36.87
CA LEU A 23 3.24 13.84 -37.53
C LEU A 23 3.12 12.68 -36.53
N PHE A 24 4.08 12.56 -35.62
CA PHE A 24 4.16 11.47 -34.65
C PHE A 24 3.43 11.74 -33.33
N ARG A 25 2.82 12.92 -33.13
CA ARG A 25 2.14 13.28 -31.86
C ARG A 25 1.09 12.26 -31.42
N THR A 26 0.36 11.70 -32.38
CA THR A 26 -0.73 10.75 -32.12
C THR A 26 -0.18 9.39 -31.72
N GLU A 27 0.84 8.90 -32.45
CA GLU A 27 1.51 7.63 -32.17
C GLU A 27 2.25 7.66 -30.83
N VAL A 28 2.99 8.74 -30.54
CA VAL A 28 3.69 8.93 -29.28
C VAL A 28 2.70 8.91 -28.10
N ARG A 29 1.57 9.61 -28.22
CA ARG A 29 0.53 9.61 -27.19
C ARG A 29 -0.10 8.22 -26.99
N GLY A 30 -0.30 7.46 -28.07
CA GLY A 30 -0.78 6.08 -28.01
C GLY A 30 0.20 5.12 -27.30
N LEU A 31 1.50 5.27 -27.56
CA LEU A 31 2.55 4.48 -26.90
C LEU A 31 2.65 4.80 -25.41
N PHE A 32 2.65 6.08 -25.03
CA PHE A 32 2.64 6.49 -23.62
C PHE A 32 1.40 5.98 -22.88
N GLY A 33 0.23 5.98 -23.53
CA GLY A 33 -0.99 5.39 -22.98
C GLY A 33 -0.84 3.89 -22.67
N ARG A 34 -0.32 3.10 -23.62
CA ARG A 34 -0.10 1.65 -23.41
C ARG A 34 0.93 1.34 -22.31
N VAL A 35 2.01 2.12 -22.23
CA VAL A 35 3.00 1.95 -21.16
C VAL A 35 2.39 2.29 -19.80
N SER A 36 1.54 3.32 -19.72
CA SER A 36 0.84 3.64 -18.48
C SER A 36 -0.11 2.52 -18.05
N THR A 37 -0.96 1.99 -18.94
CA THR A 37 -1.91 0.92 -18.61
C THR A 37 -1.23 -0.40 -18.21
N LEU A 38 -0.10 -0.74 -18.84
CA LEU A 38 0.72 -1.87 -18.42
C LEU A 38 1.32 -1.66 -17.03
N LYS A 39 1.90 -0.48 -16.75
CA LYS A 39 2.41 -0.14 -15.42
C LYS A 39 1.31 -0.24 -14.35
N TYR A 40 0.11 0.26 -14.61
CA TYR A 40 -1.02 0.15 -13.68
C TYR A 40 -1.36 -1.32 -13.37
N LYS A 41 -1.47 -2.18 -14.40
CA LYS A 41 -1.76 -3.61 -14.23
C LYS A 41 -0.65 -4.38 -13.51
N ASP A 42 0.60 -4.11 -13.84
CA ASP A 42 1.75 -4.75 -13.17
C ASP A 42 1.79 -4.37 -11.69
N MET A 43 1.42 -3.13 -11.36
CA MET A 43 1.35 -2.66 -9.99
C MET A 43 0.19 -3.31 -9.21
N GLU A 44 -1.01 -3.40 -9.79
CA GLU A 44 -2.17 -4.13 -9.24
C GLU A 44 -1.79 -5.57 -8.90
N ALA A 45 -1.28 -6.32 -9.88
CA ALA A 45 -0.83 -7.70 -9.68
C ALA A 45 0.25 -7.83 -8.61
N SER A 46 1.13 -6.83 -8.48
CA SER A 46 2.19 -6.85 -7.46
C SER A 46 1.67 -6.69 -6.03
N PHE A 47 0.58 -5.94 -5.84
CA PHE A 47 -0.02 -5.75 -4.53
C PHE A 47 -0.87 -6.93 -4.15
N GLU A 48 -1.73 -7.40 -5.06
CA GLU A 48 -2.51 -8.62 -4.87
C GLU A 48 -1.60 -9.79 -4.49
N LYS A 49 -0.51 -9.99 -5.24
CA LYS A 49 0.47 -11.05 -4.94
C LYS A 49 1.09 -10.91 -3.55
N GLN A 50 1.36 -9.69 -3.10
CA GLN A 50 1.91 -9.47 -1.76
C GLN A 50 0.86 -9.67 -0.69
N LEU A 51 -0.36 -9.16 -0.88
CA LEU A 51 -1.47 -9.35 0.05
C LEU A 51 -1.78 -10.84 0.23
N THR A 52 -1.89 -11.60 -0.86
CA THR A 52 -2.09 -13.05 -0.82
C THR A 52 -0.93 -13.77 -0.13
N LYS A 53 0.31 -13.28 -0.25
CA LYS A 53 1.44 -13.82 0.51
C LYS A 53 1.24 -13.61 2.01
N VAL A 54 0.86 -12.40 2.44
CA VAL A 54 0.55 -12.11 3.85
C VAL A 54 -0.61 -12.97 4.33
N GLU A 55 -1.66 -13.14 3.53
CA GLU A 55 -2.80 -13.97 3.88
C GLU A 55 -2.41 -15.43 4.11
N ASN A 56 -1.59 -16.00 3.24
CA ASN A 56 -1.16 -17.39 3.35
C ASN A 56 -0.25 -17.61 4.57
N GLU A 57 0.64 -16.66 4.85
CA GLU A 57 1.45 -16.70 6.07
C GLU A 57 0.58 -16.53 7.31
N ALA A 58 -0.37 -15.58 7.29
CA ALA A 58 -1.30 -15.37 8.39
C ALA A 58 -2.24 -16.56 8.63
N LYS A 59 -2.62 -17.33 7.60
CA LYS A 59 -3.41 -18.57 7.73
C LYS A 59 -2.66 -19.65 8.50
N GLY A 60 -1.37 -19.83 8.22
CA GLY A 60 -0.54 -20.82 8.92
C GLY A 60 -0.31 -20.52 10.42
N ILE A 61 -0.56 -19.28 10.85
CA ILE A 61 -0.28 -18.82 12.21
C ILE A 61 -1.56 -18.68 13.06
N ASN A 62 -2.67 -18.31 12.43
CA ASN A 62 -3.89 -17.86 13.10
C ASN A 62 -5.07 -18.84 12.98
N GLU A 63 -4.84 -20.14 12.67
CA GLU A 63 -5.90 -21.16 12.72
C GLU A 63 -6.26 -21.57 14.16
N ALA A 64 -5.36 -21.33 15.13
CA ALA A 64 -5.58 -21.76 16.52
C ALA A 64 -6.31 -20.74 17.41
N LYS A 65 -6.34 -19.45 17.03
CA LYS A 65 -6.99 -18.39 17.82
C LYS A 65 -7.58 -17.29 16.93
N THR A 66 -8.78 -16.87 17.33
CA THR A 66 -9.45 -15.60 17.04
C THR A 66 -10.32 -15.50 15.79
N LYS A 67 -11.59 -15.14 16.03
CA LYS A 67 -12.44 -14.42 15.07
C LYS A 67 -12.71 -13.03 15.64
N PRO A 68 -12.16 -12.00 14.99
CA PRO A 68 -12.88 -10.76 14.80
C PRO A 68 -12.87 -10.51 13.29
N LEU A 69 -14.01 -10.72 12.63
CA LEU A 69 -14.15 -10.18 11.28
C LEU A 69 -14.25 -8.66 11.41
N ILE A 70 -13.86 -7.91 10.37
CA ILE A 70 -14.21 -6.49 10.29
C ILE A 70 -15.71 -6.31 10.60
N ALA A 71 -16.56 -7.21 10.10
CA ALA A 71 -18.01 -7.20 10.30
C ALA A 71 -18.46 -7.09 11.77
N ASP A 72 -17.62 -7.50 12.73
CA ASP A 72 -17.97 -7.50 14.16
C ASP A 72 -17.56 -6.19 14.88
N LEU A 73 -16.88 -5.26 14.19
CA LEU A 73 -16.43 -4.00 14.78
C LEU A 73 -17.50 -2.89 14.70
N PRO A 74 -17.68 -2.07 15.76
CA PRO A 74 -18.54 -0.89 15.71
C PRO A 74 -18.14 0.12 14.62
N LYS A 75 -16.85 0.13 14.23
CA LYS A 75 -16.29 1.00 13.18
C LYS A 75 -16.24 0.34 11.80
N ALA A 76 -16.71 -0.90 11.65
CA ALA A 76 -16.68 -1.66 10.40
C ALA A 76 -17.31 -0.91 9.23
N GLU A 77 -18.52 -0.40 9.46
CA GLU A 77 -19.32 0.26 8.44
C GLU A 77 -18.67 1.57 7.97
N GLN A 78 -17.97 2.27 8.87
CA GLN A 78 -17.20 3.46 8.51
C GLN A 78 -15.99 3.10 7.64
N LEU A 79 -15.25 2.06 7.99
CA LEU A 79 -14.10 1.59 7.23
C LEU A 79 -14.49 1.05 5.84
N LEU A 80 -15.62 0.34 5.74
CA LEU A 80 -16.17 -0.13 4.46
C LEU A 80 -16.59 1.03 3.55
N ARG A 81 -17.26 2.05 4.10
CA ARG A 81 -17.57 3.29 3.35
C ARG A 81 -16.30 4.00 2.88
N ILE A 82 -15.25 4.03 3.70
CA ILE A 82 -13.96 4.59 3.29
C ILE A 82 -13.34 3.74 2.19
N ALA A 83 -13.43 2.40 2.25
CA ALA A 83 -12.91 1.52 1.21
C ALA A 83 -13.63 1.69 -0.13
N GLU A 84 -14.93 1.98 -0.12
CA GLU A 84 -15.71 2.28 -1.32
C GLU A 84 -15.26 3.60 -2.00
N VAL A 85 -15.01 4.65 -1.20
CA VAL A 85 -14.61 5.97 -1.72
C VAL A 85 -13.11 6.07 -1.99
N SER A 86 -12.29 5.44 -1.14
CA SER A 86 -10.84 5.45 -1.17
C SER A 86 -10.24 4.20 -0.49
N PRO A 87 -10.04 3.12 -1.25
CA PRO A 87 -9.42 1.87 -0.76
C PRO A 87 -8.07 2.11 -0.07
N ARG A 88 -7.31 3.09 -0.57
CA ARG A 88 -6.03 3.51 0.03
C ARG A 88 -6.19 4.11 1.42
N ALA A 89 -7.16 5.01 1.61
CA ALA A 89 -7.42 5.61 2.90
C ALA A 89 -7.87 4.54 3.90
N ALA A 90 -8.66 3.56 3.46
CA ALA A 90 -9.07 2.44 4.29
C ALA A 90 -7.88 1.61 4.78
N ILE A 91 -6.89 1.31 3.93
CA ILE A 91 -5.65 0.62 4.33
C ILE A 91 -4.89 1.41 5.40
N VAL A 92 -4.75 2.73 5.21
CA VAL A 92 -4.02 3.58 6.16
C VAL A 92 -4.76 3.67 7.50
N GLU A 93 -6.07 3.84 7.47
CA GLU A 93 -6.91 3.86 8.66
C GLU A 93 -6.88 2.51 9.37
N ALA A 94 -6.89 1.40 8.62
CA ALA A 94 -6.87 0.06 9.21
C ALA A 94 -5.59 -0.23 10.00
N TRP A 95 -4.45 0.29 9.54
CA TRP A 95 -3.19 0.17 10.26
C TRP A 95 -3.25 0.82 11.66
N THR A 96 -4.06 1.86 11.85
CA THR A 96 -4.20 2.52 13.16
C THR A 96 -4.72 1.56 14.24
N MET A 97 -5.47 0.52 13.87
CA MET A 97 -5.93 -0.50 14.83
C MET A 97 -4.75 -1.26 15.46
N ILE A 98 -3.73 -1.58 14.66
CA ILE A 98 -2.49 -2.22 15.14
C ILE A 98 -1.71 -1.23 16.02
N GLU A 99 -1.65 0.04 15.64
CA GLU A 99 -0.94 1.07 16.43
C GLU A 99 -1.58 1.28 17.80
N VAL A 100 -2.92 1.33 17.86
CA VAL A 100 -3.67 1.46 19.11
C VAL A 100 -3.46 0.23 19.98
N ALA A 101 -3.60 -0.98 19.44
CA ALA A 101 -3.40 -2.22 20.19
C ALA A 101 -1.97 -2.30 20.78
N ALA A 102 -0.95 -1.98 19.98
CA ALA A 102 0.43 -1.97 20.43
C ALA A 102 0.68 -0.88 21.49
N ALA A 103 0.06 0.29 21.36
CA ALA A 103 0.18 1.37 22.32
C ALA A 103 -0.47 1.04 23.66
N GLU A 104 -1.66 0.44 23.64
CA GLU A 104 -2.36 -0.01 24.85
C GLU A 104 -1.53 -1.06 25.60
N ARG A 105 -0.92 -2.00 24.87
CA ARG A 105 -0.01 -2.99 25.47
C ARG A 105 1.18 -2.33 26.15
N ALA A 106 1.85 -1.41 25.47
CA ALA A 106 3.01 -0.73 26.03
C ALA A 106 2.69 0.10 27.29
N VAL A 107 1.50 0.71 27.33
CA VAL A 107 0.98 1.39 28.53
C VAL A 107 0.80 0.39 29.68
N LYS A 108 0.22 -0.78 29.42
CA LYS A 108 0.05 -1.83 30.44
C LYS A 108 1.38 -2.38 30.97
N SER A 109 2.37 -2.54 30.09
CA SER A 109 3.71 -3.01 30.46
C SER A 109 4.60 -1.91 31.09
N GLY A 110 4.13 -0.65 31.14
CA GLY A 110 4.90 0.48 31.70
C GLY A 110 6.10 0.91 30.86
N VAL A 111 6.16 0.54 29.57
CA VAL A 111 7.29 0.81 28.67
C VAL A 111 7.01 2.08 27.84
N GLN A 112 8.05 2.88 27.56
CA GLN A 112 7.93 4.00 26.63
C GLN A 112 7.58 3.49 25.22
N PHE A 113 6.41 3.88 24.72
CA PHE A 113 5.93 3.45 23.41
C PHE A 113 6.26 4.46 22.30
N PRO A 114 7.01 4.07 21.27
CA PRO A 114 7.33 4.95 20.15
C PRO A 114 6.16 5.03 19.15
N ARG A 115 5.18 5.91 19.41
CA ARG A 115 4.00 6.13 18.53
C ARG A 115 4.33 6.70 17.14
N THR A 116 5.52 7.27 16.97
CA THR A 116 5.81 8.16 15.83
C THR A 116 6.22 7.43 14.55
N ASN A 117 6.64 6.16 14.65
CA ASN A 117 7.17 5.44 13.49
C ASN A 117 6.62 4.00 13.44
N PRO A 118 5.87 3.63 12.39
CA PRO A 118 5.34 2.27 12.21
C PRO A 118 6.41 1.17 12.32
N LYS A 119 7.66 1.45 11.93
CA LYS A 119 8.77 0.50 12.08
C LYS A 119 9.18 0.31 13.54
N MET A 120 9.10 1.37 14.35
CA MET A 120 9.39 1.27 15.78
C MET A 120 8.33 0.46 16.52
N ILE A 121 7.08 0.48 16.05
CA ILE A 121 6.01 -0.37 16.58
C ILE A 121 6.32 -1.85 16.35
N VAL A 122 6.71 -2.21 15.12
CA VAL A 122 7.14 -3.60 14.80
C VAL A 122 8.34 -4.00 15.64
N ASN A 123 9.35 -3.14 15.74
CA ASN A 123 10.52 -3.41 16.56
C ASN A 123 10.13 -3.61 18.03
N TYR A 124 9.27 -2.77 18.59
CA TYR A 124 8.78 -2.92 19.96
C TYR A 124 8.12 -4.28 20.17
N LEU A 125 7.20 -4.68 19.29
CA LEU A 125 6.52 -5.97 19.37
C LEU A 125 7.51 -7.14 19.24
N ALA A 126 8.55 -7.00 18.41
CA ALA A 126 9.60 -8.02 18.25
C ALA A 126 10.50 -8.18 19.49
N HIS A 127 10.61 -7.16 20.34
CA HIS A 127 11.35 -7.25 21.61
C HIS A 127 10.49 -7.81 22.75
N CYS A 128 9.19 -8.01 22.52
CA CYS A 128 8.32 -8.70 23.47
C CYS A 128 8.42 -10.21 23.21
N ASP A 129 8.98 -10.97 24.16
CA ASP A 129 9.18 -12.44 24.07
C ASP A 129 7.89 -13.26 23.89
N GLU A 130 6.72 -12.63 23.99
CA GLU A 130 5.41 -13.27 23.87
C GLU A 130 4.94 -13.43 22.42
N PHE A 131 5.51 -12.71 21.46
CA PHE A 131 5.13 -12.85 20.05
C PHE A 131 6.06 -13.81 19.32
N SER A 132 5.48 -14.77 18.59
CA SER A 132 6.25 -15.60 17.66
C SER A 132 6.84 -14.72 16.54
N ASP A 133 8.03 -15.09 16.06
CA ASP A 133 8.68 -14.43 14.91
C ASP A 133 7.74 -14.32 13.70
N SER A 134 6.86 -15.30 13.55
CA SER A 134 5.86 -15.36 12.48
C SER A 134 4.77 -14.29 12.61
N ASN A 135 4.28 -14.01 13.82
CA ASN A 135 3.34 -12.90 14.07
C ASN A 135 3.98 -11.55 13.74
N ILE A 136 5.24 -11.37 14.14
CA ILE A 136 6.01 -10.16 13.84
C ILE A 136 6.21 -9.99 12.33
N GLU A 137 6.49 -11.08 11.62
CA GLU A 137 6.65 -11.06 10.18
C GLU A 137 5.36 -10.60 9.47
N VAL A 138 4.19 -11.11 9.86
CA VAL A 138 2.90 -10.66 9.31
C VAL A 138 2.69 -9.17 9.50
N ILE A 139 2.94 -8.65 10.71
CA ILE A 139 2.78 -7.23 11.03
C ILE A 139 3.76 -6.37 10.21
N GLU A 140 5.02 -6.82 10.06
CA GLU A 140 6.02 -6.15 9.22
C GLU A 140 5.62 -6.13 7.74
N GLN A 141 5.02 -7.20 7.23
CA GLN A 141 4.52 -7.24 5.86
C GLN A 141 3.30 -6.33 5.66
N LEU A 142 2.38 -6.26 6.63
CA LEU A 142 1.27 -5.30 6.63
C LEU A 142 1.77 -3.85 6.65
N ARG A 143 2.83 -3.55 7.41
CA ARG A 143 3.48 -2.23 7.40
C ARG A 143 4.04 -1.87 6.03
N LYS A 144 4.70 -2.82 5.35
CA LYS A 144 5.24 -2.64 3.99
C LYS A 144 4.12 -2.38 2.98
N LEU A 145 3.01 -3.11 3.07
CA LEU A 145 1.82 -2.91 2.23
C LEU A 145 1.20 -1.53 2.44
N ARG A 146 1.03 -1.07 3.69
CA ARG A 146 0.55 0.28 4.00
C ARG A 146 1.47 1.35 3.42
N ASN A 147 2.78 1.21 3.59
CA ASN A 147 3.74 2.18 3.05
C ASN A 147 3.69 2.22 1.52
N ARG A 148 3.55 1.06 0.89
CA ARG A 148 3.36 0.97 -0.57
C ARG A 148 2.11 1.71 -1.02
N ALA A 149 0.99 1.49 -0.33
CA ALA A 149 -0.27 2.15 -0.62
C ALA A 149 -0.15 3.69 -0.53
N VAL A 150 0.62 4.21 0.44
CA VAL A 150 0.84 5.65 0.64
C VAL A 150 1.82 6.25 -0.37
N HIS A 151 2.94 5.59 -0.65
CA HIS A 151 4.03 6.17 -1.43
C HIS A 151 3.86 6.05 -2.96
N MET A 152 2.87 5.30 -3.44
CA MET A 152 2.59 5.16 -4.87
C MET A 152 1.17 5.65 -5.19
N PRO A 153 0.96 6.95 -5.48
CA PRO A 153 -0.36 7.52 -5.72
C PRO A 153 -1.01 7.02 -7.03
N ASP A 154 -0.20 6.65 -8.02
CA ASP A 154 -0.64 6.05 -9.30
C ASP A 154 -1.03 4.56 -9.16
N PHE A 155 -1.07 4.03 -7.95
CA PHE A 155 -1.39 2.63 -7.71
C PHE A 155 -2.91 2.44 -7.55
N VAL A 156 -3.54 1.63 -8.40
CA VAL A 156 -4.96 1.28 -8.24
C VAL A 156 -5.06 0.15 -7.22
N ILE A 157 -5.73 0.42 -6.11
CA ILE A 157 -6.11 -0.55 -5.09
C ILE A 157 -7.59 -0.76 -5.24
N THR A 158 -8.02 -2.01 -5.31
CA THR A 158 -9.44 -2.37 -5.36
C THR A 158 -10.05 -2.34 -3.97
N GLN A 159 -11.38 -2.18 -3.90
CA GLN A 159 -12.11 -2.26 -2.63
C GLN A 159 -11.90 -3.61 -1.93
N ASP A 160 -11.97 -4.71 -2.69
CA ASP A 160 -11.76 -6.07 -2.17
C ASP A 160 -10.37 -6.24 -1.53
N GLU A 161 -9.32 -5.73 -2.17
CA GLU A 161 -7.96 -5.74 -1.62
C GLU A 161 -7.86 -4.94 -0.30
N ALA A 162 -8.54 -3.80 -0.22
CA ALA A 162 -8.60 -3.03 1.01
C ALA A 162 -9.35 -3.80 2.11
N GLU A 163 -10.46 -4.46 1.79
CA GLU A 163 -11.23 -5.30 2.72
C GLU A 163 -10.42 -6.49 3.24
N ARG A 164 -9.69 -7.18 2.36
CA ARG A 164 -8.77 -8.25 2.76
C ARG A 164 -7.66 -7.74 3.68
N TYR A 165 -7.03 -6.62 3.34
CA TYR A 165 -6.04 -5.97 4.20
C TYR A 165 -6.62 -5.60 5.57
N MET A 166 -7.81 -5.00 5.59
CA MET A 166 -8.51 -4.64 6.82
C MET A 166 -8.74 -5.85 7.72
N ASN A 167 -9.14 -7.00 7.17
CA ASN A 167 -9.39 -8.21 7.94
C ASN A 167 -8.10 -8.72 8.58
N LEU A 168 -6.97 -8.68 7.85
CA LEU A 168 -5.67 -9.02 8.41
C LEU A 168 -5.26 -8.04 9.52
N ALA A 169 -5.47 -6.74 9.33
CA ALA A 169 -5.13 -5.72 10.32
C ALA A 169 -5.93 -5.89 11.63
N VAL A 170 -7.23 -6.17 11.52
CA VAL A 170 -8.10 -6.47 12.67
C VAL A 170 -7.60 -7.70 13.43
N ARG A 171 -7.28 -8.78 12.72
CA ARG A 171 -6.78 -10.02 13.34
C ARG A 171 -5.44 -9.79 14.03
N SER A 172 -4.51 -9.09 13.38
CA SER A 172 -3.21 -8.75 14.00
C SER A 172 -3.38 -7.85 15.23
N ALA A 173 -4.28 -6.88 15.19
CA ALA A 173 -4.59 -6.04 16.35
C ALA A 173 -5.19 -6.86 17.51
N ALA A 174 -6.08 -7.81 17.20
CA ALA A 174 -6.66 -8.69 18.20
C ALA A 174 -5.60 -9.57 18.88
N VAL A 175 -4.69 -10.19 18.11
CA VAL A 175 -3.56 -10.96 18.66
C VAL A 175 -2.70 -10.11 19.60
N ILE A 176 -2.40 -8.86 19.24
CA ILE A 176 -1.64 -7.94 20.11
C ILE A 176 -2.38 -7.65 21.43
N SER A 177 -3.71 -7.57 21.39
CA SER A 177 -4.56 -7.25 22.54
C SER A 177 -4.93 -8.44 23.43
N GLU A 178 -5.09 -9.65 22.86
CA GLU A 178 -5.59 -10.85 23.56
C GLU A 178 -4.50 -11.53 24.41
N ASP A 179 -3.22 -11.44 24.02
CA ASP A 179 -2.10 -11.99 24.82
C ASP A 179 -1.77 -11.11 26.05
N VAL A 180 -2.78 -10.47 26.67
CA VAL A 180 -2.67 -9.70 27.93
C VAL A 180 -3.50 -10.34 29.05
N SER A 181 -3.72 -11.66 28.99
CA SER A 181 -4.41 -12.40 30.05
C SER A 181 -3.45 -13.22 30.91
#